data_AF-A0AB73QUB8-F1
#
_entry.id   AF-A0AB73QUB8-F1
#
_cell.length_a   1.000
_cell.length_b   1.000
_cell.length_c   1.000
_cell.angle_alpha   90.00
_cell.angle_beta   90.00
_cell.angle_gamma   90.00
#
_symmetry.space_group_name_H-M   'P 1'
#
loop_
_entity.id
_entity.type
_entity.pdbx_description
1 polymer ?
#
loop_
_entity_poly.entity_id
_entity_poly.type
_entity_poly.pdbx_seq_one_letter_code
_entity_poly.pdbx_strand_id
1 'polypeptide(L)'
;MPSIIEGLNWQRIMEAGASGLGSSVAEEVIKGMFSNNNNTEQLLIQAVGEVCDRVKKIVDQAFIKEYVADCNSIASRLAAYPGSKDVTILQRIYDEGSNLVYRLRNFDTFESITTENYICTLHLMTVKALSEYKDKDKDFSGYKDTLKRLGREYADWCEPRSERLNDFARASVGDLQSSSLSVGVREGYFIKDISTFSDIPELYFSYMFSDEWYVSDETMWKVYSSEGLKLTDRSWYNLQQVVFYKVTLTEKGKSAREFLEAYNKAHTKATQFRNDFLNERLSTTNAMKESILSACKTWRNL
;
A
#
# COMPACT_ATOMS: atom_id res chain seq x y z
N MET A 1 0.51 -22.63 5.24
CA MET A 1 0.30 -22.52 3.78
C MET A 1 -0.18 -21.11 3.50
N PRO A 2 0.61 -20.23 2.86
CA PRO A 2 0.11 -18.94 2.43
C PRO A 2 -0.58 -19.13 1.09
N SER A 3 -1.92 -19.14 1.11
CA SER A 3 -2.74 -19.21 -0.09
C SER A 3 -2.71 -17.87 -0.81
N ILE A 4 -2.30 -17.92 -2.07
CA ILE A 4 -2.74 -17.10 -3.23
C ILE A 4 -3.28 -15.72 -2.84
N ILE A 5 -2.49 -14.69 -3.15
CA ILE A 5 -2.92 -13.29 -3.19
C ILE A 5 -4.20 -13.23 -4.05
N GLU A 6 -5.37 -13.16 -3.42
CA GLU A 6 -6.58 -12.67 -4.10
C GLU A 6 -6.29 -11.23 -4.52
N GLY A 7 -6.05 -11.04 -5.82
CA GLY A 7 -5.75 -9.73 -6.41
C GLY A 7 -6.81 -8.70 -6.07
N LEU A 8 -6.37 -7.46 -5.81
CA LEU A 8 -7.23 -6.32 -5.52
C LEU A 8 -8.29 -6.14 -6.63
N ASN A 9 -9.51 -5.73 -6.27
CA ASN A 9 -10.58 -5.47 -7.22
C ASN A 9 -10.19 -4.36 -8.22
N TRP A 10 -9.46 -3.33 -7.78
CA TRP A 10 -8.91 -2.29 -8.67
C TRP A 10 -7.93 -2.86 -9.70
N GLN A 11 -7.03 -3.73 -9.24
CA GLN A 11 -5.98 -4.35 -10.04
C GLN A 11 -6.61 -5.29 -11.08
N ARG A 12 -7.63 -6.06 -10.69
CA ARG A 12 -8.40 -6.91 -11.60
C ARG A 12 -9.09 -6.10 -12.70
N ILE A 13 -9.74 -4.99 -12.34
CA ILE A 13 -10.42 -4.11 -13.31
C ILE A 13 -9.38 -3.50 -14.27
N MET A 14 -8.24 -3.04 -13.74
CA MET A 14 -7.15 -2.53 -14.58
C MET A 14 -6.59 -3.58 -15.53
N GLU A 15 -6.27 -4.78 -15.02
CA GLU A 15 -5.69 -5.86 -15.81
C GLU A 15 -6.68 -6.35 -16.89
N ALA A 16 -7.97 -6.46 -16.56
CA ALA A 16 -9.02 -6.80 -17.51
C ALA A 16 -9.19 -5.71 -18.58
N GLY A 17 -9.25 -4.44 -18.17
CA GLY A 17 -9.35 -3.30 -19.08
C GLY A 17 -8.14 -3.20 -20.00
N ALA A 18 -6.93 -3.22 -19.44
CA ALA A 18 -5.68 -3.19 -20.18
C ALA A 18 -5.58 -4.35 -21.18
N SER A 19 -5.85 -5.58 -20.76
CA SER A 19 -5.80 -6.74 -21.65
C SER A 19 -6.82 -6.62 -22.78
N GLY A 20 -8.04 -6.18 -22.48
CA GLY A 20 -9.11 -6.06 -23.46
C GLY A 20 -8.91 -4.93 -24.47
N LEU A 21 -8.18 -3.87 -24.11
CA LEU A 21 -7.83 -2.78 -25.02
C LEU A 21 -7.04 -3.29 -26.26
N GLY A 22 -6.23 -4.33 -26.11
CA GLY A 22 -5.31 -4.83 -27.15
C GLY A 22 -5.93 -5.73 -28.22
N SER A 23 -7.11 -6.34 -28.01
CA SER A 23 -7.61 -7.35 -28.96
C SER A 23 -9.12 -7.61 -28.97
N SER A 24 -9.87 -7.14 -27.98
CA SER A 24 -11.29 -7.53 -27.77
C SER A 24 -12.25 -6.39 -28.07
N VAL A 25 -13.52 -6.71 -28.30
CA VAL A 25 -14.60 -5.71 -28.46
C VAL A 25 -14.84 -5.03 -27.12
N ALA A 26 -14.87 -3.69 -27.10
CA ALA A 26 -14.93 -2.92 -25.86
C ALA A 26 -16.16 -3.27 -25.00
N GLU A 27 -17.32 -3.48 -25.62
CA GLU A 27 -18.55 -3.85 -24.90
C GLU A 27 -18.40 -5.17 -24.12
N GLU A 28 -17.72 -6.16 -24.68
CA GLU A 28 -17.48 -7.46 -24.03
C GLU A 28 -16.49 -7.33 -22.87
N VAL A 29 -15.45 -6.52 -23.06
CA VAL A 29 -14.47 -6.22 -22.02
C VAL A 29 -15.14 -5.49 -20.85
N ILE A 30 -15.97 -4.48 -21.14
CA ILE A 30 -16.73 -3.76 -20.11
C ILE A 30 -17.64 -4.72 -19.34
N LYS A 31 -18.37 -5.61 -20.03
CA LYS A 31 -19.15 -6.66 -19.34
C LYS A 31 -18.26 -7.50 -18.44
N GLY A 32 -17.09 -7.94 -18.92
CA GLY A 32 -16.11 -8.72 -18.16
C GLY A 32 -15.53 -8.01 -16.94
N MET A 33 -15.25 -6.70 -17.05
CA MET A 33 -14.75 -5.87 -15.95
C MET A 33 -15.74 -5.79 -14.78
N PHE A 34 -17.03 -5.97 -15.04
CA PHE A 34 -18.11 -5.81 -14.06
C PHE A 34 -19.03 -7.04 -13.91
N SER A 35 -18.67 -8.20 -14.49
CA SER A 35 -19.58 -9.36 -14.65
C SER A 35 -19.93 -10.13 -13.37
N ASN A 36 -19.20 -9.91 -12.29
CA ASN A 36 -19.53 -10.45 -10.97
C ASN A 36 -19.79 -9.27 -10.04
N ASN A 37 -21.05 -8.88 -9.83
CA ASN A 37 -21.61 -8.53 -8.52
C ASN A 37 -22.92 -7.76 -8.68
N ASN A 38 -23.92 -8.15 -7.88
CA ASN A 38 -25.18 -7.43 -7.71
C ASN A 38 -25.01 -6.07 -7.00
N ASN A 39 -23.77 -5.56 -6.91
CA ASN A 39 -23.43 -4.34 -6.19
C ASN A 39 -22.15 -3.69 -6.74
N THR A 40 -22.20 -3.26 -8.00
CA THR A 40 -21.12 -2.50 -8.69
C THR A 40 -20.63 -1.31 -7.86
N GLU A 41 -21.51 -0.67 -7.09
CA GLU A 41 -21.16 0.42 -6.16
C GLU A 41 -20.20 -0.04 -5.04
N GLN A 42 -20.39 -1.23 -4.47
CA GLN A 42 -19.48 -1.81 -3.48
C GLN A 42 -18.12 -2.19 -4.08
N LEU A 43 -18.08 -2.71 -5.31
CA LEU A 43 -16.82 -3.01 -6.01
C LEU A 43 -15.96 -1.76 -6.25
N LEU A 44 -16.61 -0.64 -6.53
CA LEU A 44 -15.95 0.62 -6.86
C LEU A 44 -15.48 1.36 -5.60
N ILE A 45 -16.31 1.35 -4.55
CA ILE A 45 -15.91 1.75 -3.20
C ILE A 45 -14.76 0.87 -2.70
N GLN A 46 -14.79 -0.45 -2.95
CA GLN A 46 -13.70 -1.36 -2.61
C GLN A 46 -12.48 -1.24 -3.52
N ALA A 47 -12.57 -0.77 -4.77
CA ALA A 47 -11.38 -0.68 -5.61
C ALA A 47 -10.41 0.41 -5.10
N VAL A 48 -10.92 1.61 -4.86
CA VAL A 48 -10.11 2.69 -4.28
C VAL A 48 -9.97 2.51 -2.77
N GLY A 49 -11.03 2.01 -2.11
CA GLY A 49 -11.02 1.66 -0.69
C GLY A 49 -10.04 0.55 -0.35
N GLU A 50 -9.87 -0.50 -1.16
CA GLU A 50 -8.88 -1.57 -0.94
C GLU A 50 -7.46 -1.10 -1.21
N VAL A 51 -7.24 -0.20 -2.17
CA VAL A 51 -5.94 0.47 -2.25
C VAL A 51 -5.70 1.17 -0.92
N CYS A 52 -6.67 1.93 -0.39
CA CYS A 52 -6.53 2.63 0.89
C CYS A 52 -6.49 1.70 2.13
N ASP A 53 -7.17 0.55 2.12
CA ASP A 53 -7.37 -0.40 3.23
C ASP A 53 -6.32 -1.51 3.25
N ARG A 54 -5.68 -1.81 2.11
CA ARG A 54 -4.57 -2.80 2.02
C ARG A 54 -3.23 -2.10 2.14
N VAL A 55 -3.18 -0.84 1.71
CA VAL A 55 -2.12 0.11 2.08
C VAL A 55 -2.35 0.45 3.57
N LYS A 56 -3.56 0.73 4.06
CA LYS A 56 -3.86 1.16 5.46
C LYS A 56 -3.26 2.52 5.81
N LYS A 57 -3.32 3.47 4.87
CA LYS A 57 -2.73 4.81 5.00
C LYS A 57 -3.76 5.84 5.42
N ILE A 58 -3.33 6.85 6.19
CA ILE A 58 -4.14 8.06 6.39
C ILE A 58 -3.97 8.96 5.19
N VAL A 59 -5.07 9.08 4.47
CA VAL A 59 -5.17 9.92 3.28
C VAL A 59 -5.94 11.16 3.68
N ASP A 60 -5.68 12.28 3.00
CA ASP A 60 -6.58 13.41 3.01
C ASP A 60 -7.99 12.90 2.65
N GLN A 61 -8.85 12.80 3.67
CA GLN A 61 -10.18 12.22 3.54
C GLN A 61 -11.07 13.07 2.62
N ALA A 62 -10.77 14.37 2.48
CA ALA A 62 -11.46 15.24 1.53
C ALA A 62 -11.02 14.94 0.10
N PHE A 63 -9.70 14.78 -0.13
CA PHE A 63 -9.15 14.32 -1.41
C PHE A 63 -9.77 12.97 -1.82
N ILE A 64 -9.73 11.96 -0.94
CA ILE A 64 -10.33 10.65 -1.22
C ILE A 64 -11.80 10.79 -1.55
N LYS A 65 -12.58 11.48 -0.71
CA LYS A 65 -14.03 11.51 -0.87
C LYS A 65 -14.45 12.12 -2.20
N GLU A 66 -13.78 13.18 -2.64
CA GLU A 66 -14.04 13.80 -3.94
C GLU A 66 -13.65 12.87 -5.10
N TYR A 67 -12.40 12.41 -5.15
CA TYR A 67 -11.90 11.64 -6.28
C TYR A 67 -12.48 10.22 -6.35
N VAL A 68 -12.77 9.59 -5.21
CA VAL A 68 -13.50 8.30 -5.15
C VAL A 68 -14.91 8.44 -5.71
N ALA A 69 -15.63 9.50 -5.33
CA ALA A 69 -16.99 9.73 -5.84
C ALA A 69 -16.99 9.90 -7.36
N ASP A 70 -16.02 10.67 -7.90
CA ASP A 70 -15.87 10.86 -9.34
C ASP A 70 -15.52 9.54 -10.06
N CYS A 71 -14.59 8.76 -9.49
CA CYS A 71 -14.22 7.45 -10.03
C CYS A 71 -15.40 6.47 -10.05
N ASN A 72 -16.14 6.39 -8.94
CA ASN A 72 -17.29 5.51 -8.80
C ASN A 72 -18.41 5.91 -9.77
N SER A 73 -18.62 7.22 -9.97
CA SER A 73 -19.57 7.75 -10.93
C SER A 73 -19.22 7.36 -12.37
N ILE A 74 -17.95 7.52 -12.77
CA ILE A 74 -17.47 7.10 -14.09
C ILE A 74 -17.65 5.60 -14.29
N ALA A 75 -17.17 4.80 -13.34
CA ALA A 75 -17.17 3.35 -13.48
C ALA A 75 -18.58 2.75 -13.45
N SER A 76 -19.49 3.26 -12.61
CA SER A 76 -20.89 2.81 -12.56
C SER A 76 -21.61 3.09 -13.88
N ARG A 77 -21.39 4.27 -14.47
CA ARG A 77 -21.96 4.62 -15.78
C ARG A 77 -21.37 3.79 -16.90
N LEU A 78 -20.05 3.55 -16.87
CA LEU A 78 -19.40 2.66 -17.83
C LEU A 78 -19.96 1.23 -17.74
N ALA A 79 -20.19 0.72 -16.54
CA ALA A 79 -20.79 -0.60 -16.31
C ALA A 79 -22.24 -0.70 -16.82
N ALA A 80 -23.00 0.40 -16.83
CA ALA A 80 -24.37 0.44 -17.34
C ALA A 80 -24.46 0.48 -18.88
N TYR A 81 -23.40 0.96 -19.55
CA TYR A 81 -23.39 1.15 -21.01
C TYR A 81 -23.76 -0.12 -21.80
N PRO A 82 -23.24 -1.33 -21.51
CA PRO A 82 -23.56 -2.50 -22.33
C PRO A 82 -25.04 -2.88 -22.32
N GLY A 83 -25.77 -2.56 -21.25
CA GLY A 83 -27.21 -2.80 -21.14
C GLY A 83 -28.07 -1.72 -21.80
N SER A 84 -27.64 -0.47 -21.75
CA SER A 84 -28.39 0.66 -22.31
C SER A 84 -28.07 0.96 -23.78
N LYS A 85 -26.83 0.67 -24.21
CA LYS A 85 -26.24 1.09 -25.49
C LYS A 85 -26.34 2.59 -25.77
N ASP A 86 -26.48 3.39 -24.71
CA ASP A 86 -26.59 4.83 -24.79
C ASP A 86 -25.20 5.47 -24.97
N VAL A 87 -24.93 5.95 -26.18
CA VAL A 87 -23.65 6.60 -26.50
C VAL A 87 -23.42 7.90 -25.72
N THR A 88 -24.47 8.56 -25.23
CA THR A 88 -24.33 9.79 -24.45
C THR A 88 -23.65 9.53 -23.10
N ILE A 89 -23.79 8.31 -22.56
CA ILE A 89 -23.03 7.86 -21.39
C ILE A 89 -21.54 7.90 -21.69
N LEU A 90 -21.12 7.34 -22.83
CA LEU A 90 -19.71 7.31 -23.22
C LEU A 90 -19.14 8.70 -23.48
N GLN A 91 -19.90 9.58 -24.14
CA GLN A 91 -19.47 10.96 -24.40
C GLN A 91 -19.26 11.74 -23.10
N ARG A 92 -20.16 11.61 -22.12
CA ARG A 92 -20.00 12.24 -20.79
C ARG A 92 -18.78 11.71 -20.05
N ILE A 93 -18.57 10.38 -20.07
CA ILE A 93 -17.40 9.77 -19.45
C ILE A 93 -16.11 10.23 -20.12
N TYR A 94 -16.10 10.43 -21.44
CA TYR A 94 -14.93 10.96 -22.16
C TYR A 94 -14.53 12.34 -21.62
N ASP A 95 -15.48 13.27 -21.54
CA ASP A 95 -15.20 14.64 -21.07
C ASP A 95 -14.78 14.66 -19.59
N GLU A 96 -15.53 13.96 -18.73
CA GLU A 96 -15.29 13.92 -17.28
C GLU A 96 -14.01 13.15 -16.94
N GLY A 97 -13.76 12.02 -17.62
CA GLY A 97 -12.58 11.19 -17.44
C GLY A 97 -11.30 11.94 -17.81
N SER A 98 -11.32 12.72 -18.90
CA SER A 98 -10.19 13.59 -19.26
C SER A 98 -9.89 14.57 -18.13
N ASN A 99 -10.87 15.34 -17.67
CA ASN A 99 -10.69 16.32 -16.60
C ASN A 99 -10.17 15.70 -15.30
N LEU A 100 -10.65 14.50 -14.95
CA LEU A 100 -10.22 13.77 -13.77
C LEU A 100 -8.76 13.33 -13.85
N VAL A 101 -8.31 12.77 -14.98
CA VAL A 101 -6.88 12.42 -15.18
C VAL A 101 -6.00 13.67 -15.02
N TYR A 102 -6.38 14.79 -15.65
CA TYR A 102 -5.63 16.04 -15.60
C TYR A 102 -5.56 16.67 -14.20
N ARG A 103 -6.53 16.41 -13.32
CA ARG A 103 -6.47 16.81 -11.91
C ARG A 103 -5.56 15.89 -11.11
N LEU A 104 -5.78 14.58 -11.21
CA LEU A 104 -5.04 13.56 -10.44
C LEU A 104 -3.53 13.61 -10.72
N ARG A 105 -3.12 13.97 -11.94
CA ARG A 105 -1.70 14.06 -12.29
C ARG A 105 -0.92 15.14 -11.54
N ASN A 106 -1.60 16.14 -10.99
CA ASN A 106 -0.94 17.27 -10.32
C ASN A 106 -0.53 16.93 -8.88
N PHE A 107 -0.88 15.74 -8.40
CA PHE A 107 -0.56 15.26 -7.07
C PHE A 107 0.54 14.20 -7.14
N ASP A 108 1.54 14.28 -6.25
CA ASP A 108 2.56 13.24 -6.09
C ASP A 108 2.30 12.49 -4.79
N THR A 109 1.18 11.78 -4.75
CA THR A 109 0.78 10.94 -3.63
C THR A 109 0.51 9.52 -4.09
N PHE A 110 0.70 8.55 -3.20
CA PHE A 110 0.40 7.14 -3.45
C PHE A 110 -0.99 6.96 -4.07
N GLU A 111 -1.99 7.61 -3.48
CA GLU A 111 -3.39 7.52 -3.85
C GLU A 111 -3.62 8.11 -5.24
N SER A 112 -3.11 9.32 -5.49
CA SER A 112 -3.24 9.95 -6.80
C SER A 112 -2.69 9.09 -7.94
N ILE A 113 -1.53 8.45 -7.76
CA ILE A 113 -0.89 7.62 -8.78
C ILE A 113 -1.73 6.37 -9.07
N THR A 114 -2.23 5.72 -8.03
CA THR A 114 -3.10 4.53 -8.20
C THR A 114 -4.45 4.88 -8.83
N THR A 115 -5.10 5.96 -8.37
CA THR A 115 -6.38 6.43 -8.89
C THR A 115 -6.27 6.93 -10.32
N GLU A 116 -5.19 7.64 -10.66
CA GLU A 116 -4.93 8.09 -12.04
C GLU A 116 -4.84 6.91 -13.00
N ASN A 117 -4.08 5.86 -12.66
CA ASN A 117 -3.95 4.67 -13.50
C ASN A 117 -5.29 3.96 -13.72
N TYR A 118 -6.09 3.87 -12.66
CA TYR A 118 -7.43 3.33 -12.72
C TYR A 118 -8.31 4.12 -13.70
N ILE A 119 -8.35 5.45 -13.57
CA ILE A 119 -9.17 6.31 -14.45
C ILE A 119 -8.65 6.36 -15.87
N CYS A 120 -7.33 6.35 -16.09
CA CYS A 120 -6.74 6.22 -17.42
C CYS A 120 -7.27 4.96 -18.13
N THR A 121 -7.34 3.83 -17.42
CA THR A 121 -7.89 2.58 -17.97
C THR A 121 -9.35 2.71 -18.36
N LEU A 122 -10.20 3.23 -17.47
CA LEU A 122 -11.63 3.41 -17.72
C LEU A 122 -11.90 4.39 -18.87
N HIS A 123 -11.11 5.45 -18.92
CA HIS A 123 -11.22 6.47 -19.95
C HIS A 123 -10.78 5.92 -21.32
N LEU A 124 -9.65 5.20 -21.40
CA LEU A 124 -9.24 4.53 -22.64
C LEU A 124 -10.28 3.50 -23.11
N MET A 125 -10.89 2.75 -22.18
CA MET A 125 -11.95 1.81 -22.51
C MET A 125 -13.19 2.51 -23.07
N THR A 126 -13.53 3.68 -22.51
CA THR A 126 -14.63 4.52 -23.01
C THR A 126 -14.35 5.02 -24.42
N VAL A 127 -13.14 5.52 -24.68
CA VAL A 127 -12.70 5.99 -26.00
C VAL A 127 -12.73 4.85 -27.01
N LYS A 128 -12.28 3.66 -26.62
CA LYS A 128 -12.36 2.46 -27.45
C LYS A 128 -13.82 2.13 -27.79
N ALA A 129 -14.71 2.11 -26.80
CA ALA A 129 -16.14 1.88 -27.01
C ALA A 129 -16.77 2.92 -27.95
N LEU A 130 -16.43 4.21 -27.82
CA LEU A 130 -16.84 5.26 -28.76
C LEU A 130 -16.34 4.96 -30.17
N SER A 131 -15.06 4.60 -30.31
CA SER A 131 -14.44 4.31 -31.61
C SER A 131 -15.02 3.09 -32.34
N GLU A 132 -15.63 2.19 -31.59
CA GLU A 132 -16.30 0.97 -32.08
C GLU A 132 -17.81 1.15 -32.24
N TYR A 133 -18.38 2.23 -31.69
CA TYR A 133 -19.81 2.52 -31.77
C TYR A 133 -20.23 2.78 -33.22
N LYS A 134 -21.28 2.09 -33.65
CA LYS A 134 -21.85 2.23 -34.99
C LYS A 134 -23.25 2.79 -34.88
N ASP A 135 -23.39 4.03 -35.32
CA ASP A 135 -24.67 4.69 -35.55
C ASP A 135 -24.80 4.97 -37.06
N LYS A 136 -26.02 4.94 -37.59
CA LYS A 136 -26.27 5.29 -38.99
C LYS A 136 -26.16 6.80 -39.23
N ASP A 137 -26.42 7.60 -38.19
CA ASP A 137 -26.53 9.05 -38.29
C ASP A 137 -25.33 9.80 -37.67
N LYS A 138 -24.43 9.08 -36.99
CA LYS A 138 -23.25 9.65 -36.32
C LYS A 138 -22.00 8.81 -36.53
N ASP A 139 -20.94 9.45 -37.01
CA ASP A 139 -19.63 8.81 -37.16
C ASP A 139 -18.73 9.13 -35.96
N PHE A 140 -18.32 8.08 -35.24
CA PHE A 140 -17.40 8.15 -34.10
C PHE A 140 -16.01 7.57 -34.42
N SER A 141 -15.72 7.26 -35.69
CA SER A 141 -14.45 6.62 -36.09
C SER A 141 -13.21 7.44 -35.75
N GLY A 142 -13.32 8.77 -35.67
CA GLY A 142 -12.23 9.67 -35.25
C GLY A 142 -11.70 9.39 -33.84
N TYR A 143 -12.48 8.73 -32.97
CA TYR A 143 -12.00 8.32 -31.65
C TYR A 143 -10.91 7.25 -31.71
N LYS A 144 -10.68 6.59 -32.86
CA LYS A 144 -9.53 5.68 -33.04
C LYS A 144 -8.20 6.41 -32.90
N ASP A 145 -8.04 7.56 -33.54
CA ASP A 145 -6.80 8.34 -33.44
C ASP A 145 -6.66 8.95 -32.04
N THR A 146 -7.78 9.37 -31.44
CA THR A 146 -7.82 9.79 -30.03
C THR A 146 -7.36 8.68 -29.09
N LEU A 147 -7.80 7.43 -29.30
CA LEU A 147 -7.39 6.28 -28.48
C LEU A 147 -5.88 6.09 -28.52
N LYS A 148 -5.29 6.13 -29.73
CA LYS A 148 -3.84 5.98 -29.92
C LYS A 148 -3.06 7.10 -29.24
N ARG A 149 -3.51 8.34 -29.41
CA ARG A 149 -2.88 9.51 -28.81
C ARG A 149 -2.92 9.43 -27.29
N LEU A 150 -4.10 9.21 -26.70
CA LEU A 150 -4.29 9.10 -25.26
C LEU A 150 -3.55 7.89 -24.67
N GLY A 151 -3.52 6.77 -25.37
CA GLY A 151 -2.80 5.57 -24.92
C GLY A 151 -1.31 5.82 -24.71
N ARG A 152 -0.67 6.57 -25.62
CA ARG A 152 0.73 7.01 -25.47
C ARG A 152 0.87 8.04 -24.35
N GLU A 153 0.03 9.07 -24.34
CA GLU A 153 0.06 10.15 -23.36
C GLU A 153 -0.06 9.63 -21.93
N TYR A 154 -1.02 8.74 -21.66
CA TYR A 154 -1.22 8.16 -20.33
C TYR A 154 -0.10 7.20 -19.94
N ALA A 155 0.42 6.41 -20.88
CA ALA A 155 1.58 5.56 -20.59
C ALA A 155 2.82 6.38 -20.20
N ASP A 156 3.07 7.48 -20.91
CA ASP A 156 4.22 8.35 -20.65
C ASP A 156 4.10 9.11 -19.32
N TRP A 157 2.87 9.34 -18.83
CA TRP A 157 2.63 9.92 -17.50
C TRP A 157 2.72 8.90 -16.38
N CYS A 158 2.08 7.74 -16.54
CA CYS A 158 1.91 6.76 -15.47
C CYS A 158 3.19 5.94 -15.21
N GLU A 159 3.94 5.57 -16.24
CA GLU A 159 5.13 4.74 -16.11
C GLU A 159 6.19 5.31 -15.16
N PRO A 160 6.70 6.55 -15.35
CA PRO A 160 7.73 7.08 -14.46
C PRO A 160 7.24 7.28 -13.01
N ARG A 161 5.93 7.52 -12.83
CA ARG A 161 5.34 7.72 -11.49
C ARG A 161 5.09 6.42 -10.75
N SER A 162 5.00 5.28 -11.45
CA SER A 162 4.86 3.97 -10.80
C SER A 162 6.02 3.64 -9.84
N GLU A 163 7.22 4.14 -10.10
CA GLU A 163 8.39 3.97 -9.23
C GLU A 163 8.19 4.60 -7.83
N ARG A 164 7.44 5.70 -7.77
CA ARG A 164 7.17 6.43 -6.52
C ARG A 164 6.43 5.57 -5.49
N LEU A 165 5.66 4.57 -5.92
CA LEU A 165 4.95 3.66 -5.02
C LEU A 165 5.91 2.96 -4.05
N ASN A 166 7.09 2.55 -4.53
CA ASN A 166 8.12 1.94 -3.70
C ASN A 166 8.81 2.94 -2.78
N ASP A 167 8.98 4.19 -3.23
CA ASP A 167 9.55 5.25 -2.39
C ASP A 167 8.66 5.54 -1.19
N PHE A 168 7.34 5.62 -1.41
CA PHE A 168 6.38 5.74 -0.32
C PHE A 168 6.47 4.55 0.64
N ALA A 169 6.56 3.30 0.15
CA ALA A 169 6.72 2.12 1.00
C ALA A 169 7.97 2.20 1.87
N ARG A 170 9.11 2.65 1.32
CA ARG A 170 10.36 2.80 2.08
C ARG A 170 10.26 3.91 3.12
N ALA A 171 9.70 5.06 2.76
CA ALA A 171 9.55 6.21 3.66
C ALA A 171 8.61 5.92 4.85
N SER A 172 7.79 4.89 4.74
CA SER A 172 6.77 4.53 5.74
C SER A 172 7.27 3.74 6.93
N VAL A 173 8.48 3.16 6.83
CA VAL A 173 9.05 2.31 7.87
C VAL A 173 10.27 3.02 8.43
N GLY A 174 10.12 3.54 9.64
CA GLY A 174 11.19 4.22 10.35
C GLY A 174 12.41 3.33 10.58
N ASP A 175 13.50 3.96 10.99
CA ASP A 175 14.71 3.24 11.38
C ASP A 175 14.50 2.49 12.70
N LEU A 176 15.28 1.43 12.89
CA LEU A 176 15.29 0.68 14.13
C LEU A 176 15.91 1.52 15.24
N GLN A 177 15.21 1.65 16.37
CA GLN A 177 15.64 2.39 17.54
C GLN A 177 15.57 1.51 18.78
N SER A 178 16.41 1.78 19.77
CA SER A 178 16.29 1.16 21.08
C SER A 178 14.99 1.61 21.75
N SER A 179 14.21 0.67 22.26
CA SER A 179 12.96 0.98 22.93
C SER A 179 13.18 1.38 24.39
N SER A 180 12.67 2.55 24.78
CA SER A 180 12.69 3.05 26.17
C SER A 180 11.33 2.86 26.85
N LEU A 181 10.71 1.68 26.69
CA LEU A 181 9.37 1.36 27.24
C LEU A 181 9.27 1.44 28.77
N SER A 182 10.36 1.75 29.47
CA SER A 182 10.37 2.10 30.88
C SER A 182 11.14 3.40 31.13
N VAL A 183 10.53 4.26 31.97
CA VAL A 183 11.09 5.54 32.42
C VAL A 183 12.49 5.30 32.98
N GLY A 184 13.52 5.78 32.27
CA GLY A 184 14.92 5.75 32.71
C GLY A 184 15.86 4.80 31.97
N VAL A 185 15.40 4.06 30.95
CA VAL A 185 16.28 3.19 30.15
C VAL A 185 16.79 3.93 28.91
N ARG A 186 18.06 4.32 28.94
CA ARG A 186 18.79 4.87 27.76
C ARG A 186 19.56 3.82 26.96
N GLU A 187 19.59 2.57 27.42
CA GLU A 187 20.56 1.56 26.93
C GLU A 187 19.93 0.42 26.11
N GLY A 188 18.64 0.52 25.72
CA GLY A 188 17.98 -0.44 24.82
C GLY A 188 17.70 -1.83 25.41
N TYR A 189 17.73 -1.95 26.74
CA TYR A 189 17.33 -3.15 27.44
C TYR A 189 16.60 -2.80 28.74
N PHE A 190 15.71 -3.67 29.20
CA PHE A 190 15.12 -3.59 30.54
C PHE A 190 15.40 -4.87 31.32
N ILE A 191 15.44 -4.75 32.65
CA ILE A 191 15.59 -5.90 33.54
C ILE A 191 14.31 -6.01 34.35
N LYS A 192 13.71 -7.20 34.41
CA LYS A 192 12.54 -7.42 35.24
C LYS A 192 12.91 -7.24 36.71
N ASP A 193 12.08 -6.49 37.43
CA ASP A 193 12.19 -6.40 38.88
C ASP A 193 12.01 -7.78 39.51
N ILE A 194 12.71 -8.02 40.61
CA ILE A 194 12.62 -9.28 41.35
C ILE A 194 12.02 -9.07 42.73
N SER A 195 11.30 -10.09 43.20
CA SER A 195 10.55 -10.04 44.46
C SER A 195 11.39 -10.51 45.65
N THR A 196 12.32 -11.43 45.41
CA THR A 196 13.19 -11.99 46.45
C THR A 196 14.67 -11.93 46.05
N PHE A 197 15.56 -11.92 47.04
CA PHE A 197 17.01 -11.91 46.78
C PHE A 197 17.51 -13.20 46.11
N SER A 198 16.74 -14.29 46.20
CA SER A 198 17.02 -15.58 45.57
C SER A 198 16.60 -15.67 44.09
N ASP A 199 15.82 -14.70 43.61
CA ASP A 199 15.39 -14.69 42.21
C ASP A 199 16.56 -14.33 41.29
N ILE A 200 16.65 -15.01 40.14
CA ILE A 200 17.62 -14.69 39.09
C ILE A 200 16.99 -13.62 38.19
N PRO A 201 17.55 -12.39 38.11
CA PRO A 201 16.99 -11.36 37.25
C PRO A 201 17.08 -11.77 35.78
N GLU A 202 16.09 -11.32 35.01
CA GLU A 202 16.07 -11.51 33.56
C GLU A 202 16.12 -10.18 32.83
N LEU A 203 17.06 -10.08 31.89
CA LEU A 203 17.27 -8.93 31.03
C LEU A 203 16.66 -9.18 29.65
N TYR A 204 16.02 -8.16 29.09
CA TYR A 204 15.38 -8.18 27.79
C TYR A 204 15.86 -7.00 26.97
N PHE A 205 16.32 -7.24 25.74
CA PHE A 205 16.59 -6.19 24.78
C PHE A 205 15.31 -5.83 24.06
N SER A 206 15.01 -4.54 23.94
CA SER A 206 13.81 -4.07 23.25
C SER A 206 14.17 -3.03 22.22
N TYR A 207 13.59 -3.20 21.03
CA TYR A 207 13.76 -2.30 19.90
C TYR A 207 12.38 -1.91 19.38
N MET A 208 12.30 -0.75 18.75
CA MET A 208 11.11 -0.30 18.08
C MET A 208 11.43 0.44 16.79
N PHE A 209 10.47 0.50 15.90
CA PHE A 209 10.51 1.37 14.73
C PHE A 209 9.11 1.94 14.50
N SER A 210 9.05 3.11 13.88
CA SER A 210 7.79 3.74 13.54
C SER A 210 7.22 3.16 12.25
N ASP A 211 5.91 3.04 12.27
CA ASP A 211 5.03 2.74 11.17
C ASP A 211 4.33 4.04 10.80
N GLU A 212 5.02 4.88 10.03
CA GLU A 212 4.58 6.21 9.58
C GLU A 212 3.45 6.15 8.54
N TRP A 213 2.99 4.95 8.26
CA TRP A 213 1.88 4.72 7.35
C TRP A 213 0.54 4.94 8.05
N TYR A 214 0.49 4.89 9.40
CA TYR A 214 -0.71 5.16 10.23
C TYR A 214 -0.49 6.38 11.14
N VAL A 215 -1.51 7.25 11.28
CA VAL A 215 -1.60 8.28 12.35
C VAL A 215 -2.73 7.93 13.33
N SER A 216 -2.86 6.64 13.67
CA SER A 216 -3.56 6.27 14.90
C SER A 216 -2.48 6.00 15.95
N ASP A 217 -2.48 6.78 17.03
CA ASP A 217 -1.45 6.73 18.08
C ASP A 217 -1.21 5.32 18.66
N GLU A 218 -2.22 4.43 18.57
CA GLU A 218 -2.18 3.09 19.14
C GLU A 218 -1.36 2.06 18.35
N THR A 219 -1.06 2.30 17.06
CA THR A 219 -0.40 1.28 16.19
C THR A 219 0.87 1.75 15.49
N MET A 220 1.30 3.00 15.73
CA MET A 220 2.46 3.63 15.10
C MET A 220 3.77 2.95 15.47
N TRP A 221 3.91 2.38 16.67
CA TRP A 221 5.16 1.74 17.08
C TRP A 221 5.09 0.22 16.95
N LYS A 222 6.01 -0.35 16.17
CA LYS A 222 6.25 -1.80 16.17
C LYS A 222 7.36 -2.10 17.16
N VAL A 223 7.06 -2.95 18.13
CA VAL A 223 8.01 -3.29 19.20
C VAL A 223 8.48 -4.73 19.04
N TYR A 224 9.79 -4.90 19.09
CA TYR A 224 10.46 -6.17 19.27
C TYR A 224 10.96 -6.30 20.71
N SER A 225 10.80 -7.48 21.30
CA SER A 225 11.40 -7.83 22.59
C SER A 225 12.13 -9.16 22.45
N SER A 226 13.36 -9.23 22.95
CA SER A 226 14.16 -10.45 22.92
C SER A 226 13.61 -11.51 23.88
N GLU A 227 14.13 -12.73 23.76
CA GLU A 227 14.08 -13.71 24.84
C GLU A 227 14.87 -13.18 26.06
N GLY A 228 14.50 -13.60 27.27
CA GLY A 228 15.13 -13.16 28.51
C GLY A 228 16.52 -13.77 28.71
N LEU A 229 17.53 -12.93 28.93
CA LEU A 229 18.86 -13.31 29.37
C LEU A 229 18.88 -13.38 30.90
N LYS A 230 19.15 -14.58 31.45
CA LYS A 230 19.29 -14.78 32.89
C LYS A 230 20.63 -14.23 33.38
N LEU A 231 20.59 -13.30 34.33
CA LEU A 231 21.78 -12.70 34.95
C LEU A 231 22.30 -13.61 36.07
N THR A 232 23.05 -14.64 35.71
CA THR A 232 23.49 -15.70 36.64
C THR A 232 24.76 -15.34 37.43
N ASP A 233 25.62 -14.48 36.89
CA ASP A 233 26.80 -13.97 37.61
C ASP A 233 26.42 -12.73 38.42
N ARG A 234 26.54 -12.85 39.75
CA ARG A 234 26.19 -11.77 40.68
C ARG A 234 27.04 -10.51 40.50
N SER A 235 28.24 -10.62 39.92
CA SER A 235 29.09 -9.46 39.63
C SER A 235 28.59 -8.61 38.46
N TRP A 236 27.61 -9.10 37.70
CA TRP A 236 27.06 -8.39 36.54
C TRP A 236 26.03 -7.33 36.92
N TYR A 237 25.48 -7.36 38.14
CA TYR A 237 24.40 -6.47 38.51
C TYR A 237 24.41 -6.06 39.98
N ASN A 238 23.92 -4.86 40.24
CA ASN A 238 23.65 -4.36 41.58
C ASN A 238 22.16 -4.49 41.88
N LEU A 239 21.84 -4.83 43.14
CA LEU A 239 20.48 -4.77 43.65
C LEU A 239 20.32 -3.60 44.61
N GLN A 240 19.24 -2.86 44.43
CA GLN A 240 18.81 -1.83 45.36
C GLN A 240 17.40 -2.16 45.84
N GLN A 241 17.23 -2.34 47.16
CA GLN A 241 15.93 -2.58 47.75
C GLN A 241 15.16 -1.26 47.84
N VAL A 242 13.97 -1.21 47.22
CA VAL A 242 13.02 -0.11 47.37
C VAL A 242 11.72 -0.69 47.92
N VAL A 243 10.76 -1.03 47.06
CA VAL A 243 9.58 -1.87 47.38
C VAL A 243 9.78 -3.28 46.81
N PHE A 244 10.31 -3.36 45.59
CA PHE A 244 10.94 -4.54 44.98
C PHE A 244 12.46 -4.34 44.92
N TYR A 245 13.21 -5.38 44.53
CA TYR A 245 14.63 -5.23 44.23
C TYR A 245 14.79 -4.71 42.81
N LYS A 246 15.22 -3.44 42.70
CA LYS A 246 15.61 -2.85 41.42
C LYS A 246 16.98 -3.39 41.03
N VAL A 247 17.08 -3.89 39.80
CA VAL A 247 18.31 -4.48 39.26
C VAL A 247 18.95 -3.50 38.27
N THR A 248 20.26 -3.25 38.42
CA THR A 248 21.03 -2.42 37.47
C THR A 248 22.29 -3.14 37.03
N LEU A 249 22.58 -3.14 35.73
CA LEU A 249 23.80 -3.76 35.19
C LEU A 249 25.06 -2.98 35.62
N THR A 250 26.13 -3.71 35.92
CA THR A 250 27.48 -3.18 36.09
C THR A 250 28.19 -3.11 34.74
N GLU A 251 29.27 -2.33 34.65
CA GLU A 251 30.13 -2.31 33.45
C GLU A 251 30.72 -3.68 33.12
N LYS A 252 30.98 -4.50 34.14
CA LYS A 252 31.42 -5.90 33.95
C LYS A 252 30.32 -6.73 33.30
N GLY A 253 29.06 -6.55 33.69
CA GLY A 253 27.91 -7.21 33.07
C GLY A 253 27.70 -6.76 31.62
N LYS A 254 27.81 -5.45 31.33
CA LYS A 254 27.70 -4.91 29.95
C LYS A 254 28.85 -5.38 29.04
N SER A 255 30.01 -5.63 29.62
CA SER A 255 31.19 -6.14 28.90
C SER A 255 31.25 -7.67 28.86
N ALA A 256 30.31 -8.36 29.50
CA ALA A 256 30.29 -9.82 29.50
C ALA A 256 29.99 -10.34 28.09
N ARG A 257 30.67 -11.43 27.72
CA ARG A 257 30.52 -12.04 26.39
C ARG A 257 29.06 -12.44 26.14
N GLU A 258 28.40 -13.03 27.13
CA GLU A 258 27.02 -13.47 27.05
C GLU A 258 26.06 -12.29 26.85
N PHE A 259 26.33 -11.14 27.46
CA PHE A 259 25.56 -9.91 27.23
C PHE A 259 25.74 -9.42 25.79
N LEU A 260 26.98 -9.32 25.30
CA LEU A 260 27.28 -8.86 23.94
C LEU A 260 26.71 -9.81 22.87
N GLU A 261 26.81 -11.13 23.08
CA GLU A 261 26.22 -12.14 22.21
C GLU A 261 24.69 -12.03 22.18
N ALA A 262 24.05 -11.87 23.34
CA ALA A 262 22.61 -11.68 23.43
C ALA A 262 22.15 -10.35 22.81
N TYR A 263 22.89 -9.26 23.04
CA TYR A 263 22.64 -7.95 22.44
C TYR A 263 22.69 -8.02 20.91
N ASN A 264 23.78 -8.55 20.35
CA ASN A 264 23.96 -8.67 18.91
C ASN A 264 22.88 -9.57 18.29
N LYS A 265 22.56 -10.71 18.92
CA LYS A 265 21.49 -11.60 18.47
C LYS A 265 20.13 -10.89 18.48
N ALA A 266 19.83 -10.13 19.52
CA ALA A 266 18.58 -9.37 19.62
C ALA A 266 18.51 -8.26 18.57
N HIS A 267 19.61 -7.51 18.35
CA HIS A 267 19.69 -6.49 17.32
C HIS A 267 19.46 -7.10 15.92
N THR A 268 20.15 -8.19 15.57
CA THR A 268 19.95 -8.89 14.29
C THR A 268 18.51 -9.35 14.10
N LYS A 269 17.89 -9.97 15.13
CA LYS A 269 16.49 -10.39 15.06
C LYS A 269 15.53 -9.20 14.91
N ALA A 270 15.80 -8.08 15.59
CA ALA A 270 15.00 -6.86 15.48
C ALA A 270 15.14 -6.19 14.10
N THR A 271 16.35 -6.15 13.53
CA THR A 271 16.59 -5.70 12.15
C THR A 271 15.84 -6.58 11.16
N GLN A 272 15.89 -7.92 11.33
CA GLN A 272 15.14 -8.84 10.47
C GLN A 272 13.64 -8.59 10.58
N PHE A 273 13.10 -8.45 11.80
CA PHE A 273 11.69 -8.14 12.03
C PHE A 273 11.24 -6.85 11.32
N ARG A 274 12.05 -5.78 11.37
CA ARG A 274 11.79 -4.53 10.64
C ARG A 274 11.87 -4.71 9.12
N ASN A 275 12.86 -5.46 8.64
CA ASN A 275 13.03 -5.70 7.20
C ASN A 275 11.94 -6.60 6.63
N ASP A 276 11.48 -7.61 7.36
CA ASP A 276 10.34 -8.45 6.97
C ASP A 276 9.09 -7.60 6.80
N PHE A 277 8.84 -6.69 7.75
CA PHE A 277 7.73 -5.74 7.68
C PHE A 277 7.82 -4.81 6.45
N LEU A 278 9.00 -4.25 6.17
CA LEU A 278 9.22 -3.43 4.98
C LEU A 278 9.06 -4.25 3.68
N ASN A 279 9.56 -5.48 3.65
CA ASN A 279 9.49 -6.36 2.48
C ASN A 279 8.05 -6.75 2.14
N GLU A 280 7.20 -6.94 3.14
CA GLU A 280 5.75 -7.16 2.93
C GLU A 280 5.11 -5.98 2.18
N ARG A 281 5.43 -4.75 2.58
CA ARG A 281 4.97 -3.53 1.89
C ARG A 281 5.50 -3.43 0.48
N LEU A 282 6.81 -3.61 0.32
CA LEU A 282 7.46 -3.55 -0.99
C LEU A 282 6.93 -4.62 -1.95
N SER A 283 6.59 -5.81 -1.46
CA SER A 283 5.94 -6.85 -2.28
C SER A 283 4.63 -6.33 -2.88
N THR A 284 3.80 -5.67 -2.06
CA THR A 284 2.53 -5.09 -2.51
C THR A 284 2.74 -3.96 -3.52
N THR A 285 3.63 -3.00 -3.22
CA THR A 285 3.86 -1.85 -4.10
C THR A 285 4.58 -2.23 -5.39
N ASN A 286 5.45 -3.24 -5.36
CA ASN A 286 6.03 -3.81 -6.58
C ASN A 286 4.97 -4.46 -7.46
N ALA A 287 4.04 -5.23 -6.89
CA ALA A 287 2.96 -5.82 -7.67
C ALA A 287 2.11 -4.74 -8.36
N MET A 288 1.77 -3.65 -7.65
CA MET A 288 1.05 -2.52 -8.22
C MET A 288 1.85 -1.83 -9.34
N LYS A 289 3.14 -1.60 -9.12
CA LYS A 289 4.05 -1.04 -10.12
C LYS A 289 4.06 -1.89 -11.39
N GLU A 290 4.25 -3.21 -11.28
CA GLU A 290 4.28 -4.10 -12.42
C GLU A 290 2.94 -4.13 -13.18
N SER A 291 1.80 -4.08 -12.49
CA SER A 291 0.49 -3.95 -13.14
C SER A 291 0.37 -2.64 -13.92
N ILE A 292 0.86 -1.51 -13.38
CA ILE A 292 0.89 -0.21 -14.08
C ILE A 292 1.80 -0.29 -15.32
N LEU A 293 3.01 -0.83 -15.18
CA LEU A 293 3.95 -0.96 -16.30
C LEU A 293 3.39 -1.84 -17.42
N SER A 294 2.75 -2.95 -17.06
CA SER A 294 2.07 -3.83 -18.00
C SER A 294 0.93 -3.10 -18.73
N ALA A 295 0.10 -2.34 -18.00
CA ALA A 295 -0.97 -1.55 -18.60
C ALA A 295 -0.42 -0.47 -19.56
N CYS A 296 0.61 0.27 -19.14
CA CYS A 296 1.28 1.28 -19.96
C CYS A 296 1.82 0.69 -21.28
N LYS A 297 2.43 -0.50 -21.21
CA LYS A 297 2.89 -1.22 -22.41
C LYS A 297 1.74 -1.51 -23.37
N THR A 298 0.58 -1.92 -22.88
CA THR A 298 -0.59 -2.16 -23.72
C THR A 298 -1.13 -0.84 -24.31
N TRP A 299 -1.24 0.21 -23.50
CA TRP A 299 -1.77 1.51 -23.94
C TRP A 299 -0.94 2.16 -25.04
N ARG A 300 0.40 2.01 -25.01
CA ARG A 300 1.27 2.53 -26.09
C ARG A 300 1.04 1.88 -27.45
N ASN A 301 0.50 0.65 -27.46
CA ASN A 301 0.37 -0.18 -28.65
C ASN A 301 -1.05 -0.20 -29.24
N LEU A 302 -1.93 0.70 -28.78
CA LEU A 302 -3.29 0.88 -29.32
C LEU A 302 -3.29 1.47 -30.73
#